data_AF-A0A3M1DNM8-F1
#
_entry.id   AF-A0A3M1DNM8-F1
#
_cell.length_a   1.000
_cell.length_b   1.000
_cell.length_c   1.000
_cell.angle_alpha   90.00
_cell.angle_beta   90.00
_cell.angle_gamma   90.00
#
_symmetry.space_group_name_H-M   'P 1'
#
loop_
_entity.id
_entity.type
_entity.pdbx_description
1 polymer ?
#
loop_
_entity_poly.entity_id
_entity_poly.type
_entity_poly.pdbx_seq_one_letter_code
_entity_poly.pdbx_strand_id
1 'polypeptide(L)' 'MTFQTPEWVKDAVFYQIFPDRFARSDRVPKPNNLEPWESPPTLYGFKGGDLLGVLERLDYLQDLGVNAI' A
#
# COMPACT_ATOMS: atom_id res chain seq x y z
N MET A 1 -18.39 31.95 9.65
CA MET A 1 -17.60 30.83 10.21
C MET A 1 -16.42 30.61 9.28
N THR A 2 -15.20 30.66 9.79
CA THR A 2 -13.98 30.36 9.01
C THR A 2 -13.73 28.86 9.04
N PHE A 3 -13.69 28.23 7.87
CA PHE A 3 -13.32 26.83 7.74
C PHE A 3 -11.80 26.70 7.84
N GLN A 4 -11.31 25.84 8.73
CA GLN A 4 -9.88 25.55 8.90
C GLN A 4 -9.63 24.07 8.58
N THR A 5 -8.65 23.82 7.72
CA THR A 5 -8.12 22.49 7.46
C THR A 5 -6.85 22.25 8.26
N PRO A 6 -6.47 20.98 8.53
CA PRO A 6 -5.21 20.68 9.20
C PRO A 6 -4.02 21.23 8.39
N GLU A 7 -3.12 21.94 9.06
CA GLU A 7 -2.02 22.64 8.39
C GLU A 7 -1.08 21.67 7.66
N TRP A 8 -0.75 20.54 8.30
CA TRP A 8 0.17 19.53 7.76
C TRP A 8 -0.27 18.94 6.42
N VAL A 9 -1.58 18.92 6.12
CA VAL A 9 -2.11 18.37 4.86
C VAL A 9 -1.66 19.22 3.66
N LYS A 10 -1.40 20.51 3.86
CA LYS A 10 -0.94 21.41 2.80
C LYS A 10 0.48 21.08 2.33
N ASP A 11 1.29 20.50 3.20
CA ASP A 11 2.65 20.04 2.91
C ASP A 11 2.71 18.52 2.64
N ALA A 12 1.55 17.86 2.60
CA ALA A 12 1.49 16.41 2.44
C ALA A 12 1.62 15.98 0.98
N VAL A 13 2.47 15.00 0.74
CA VAL A 13 2.59 14.23 -0.50
C VAL A 13 2.05 12.83 -0.20
N PHE A 14 0.81 12.59 -0.63
CA PHE A 14 0.10 11.34 -0.39
C PHE A 14 0.52 10.24 -1.36
N TYR A 15 0.70 9.02 -0.84
CA TYR A 15 0.88 7.80 -1.61
C TYR A 15 -0.22 6.80 -1.32
N GLN A 16 -1.21 6.70 -2.22
CA GLN A 16 -2.29 5.75 -2.05
C GLN A 16 -1.81 4.32 -2.30
N ILE A 17 -1.93 3.47 -1.28
CA ILE A 17 -1.61 2.05 -1.38
C ILE A 17 -2.88 1.24 -1.61
N PHE A 18 -2.84 0.36 -2.62
CA PHE A 18 -3.80 -0.74 -2.76
C PHE A 18 -3.15 -2.02 -2.20
N PRO A 19 -3.47 -2.45 -0.95
CA PRO A 19 -2.64 -3.38 -0.20
C PRO A 19 -2.43 -4.74 -0.88
N ASP A 20 -3.47 -5.30 -1.51
CA ASP A 20 -3.40 -6.61 -2.18
C ASP A 20 -2.32 -6.67 -3.26
N ARG A 21 -1.94 -5.52 -3.84
CA ARG A 21 -1.02 -5.44 -4.99
C ARG A 21 0.29 -4.71 -4.71
N PHE A 22 0.47 -4.17 -3.51
CA PHE A 22 1.65 -3.37 -3.20
C PHE A 22 2.85 -4.24 -2.85
N ALA A 23 2.71 -5.10 -1.84
CA ALA A 23 3.79 -5.95 -1.37
C ALA A 23 3.25 -7.14 -0.57
N ARG A 24 3.96 -8.26 -0.62
CA ARG A 24 3.65 -9.50 0.10
C ARG A 24 4.76 -9.82 1.09
N SER A 25 4.42 -10.02 2.35
CA SER A 25 5.36 -10.54 3.35
C SER A 25 5.27 -12.06 3.42
N ASP A 26 6.43 -12.72 3.47
CA ASP A 26 6.54 -14.16 3.69
C ASP A 26 6.22 -14.55 5.15
N ARG A 27 6.07 -13.56 6.04
CA ARG A 27 5.69 -13.77 7.45
C ARG A 27 4.19 -13.99 7.64
N VAL A 28 3.39 -13.75 6.60
CA VAL A 28 1.93 -13.91 6.63
C VAL A 28 1.55 -15.18 5.87
N PRO A 29 0.94 -16.18 6.53
CA PRO A 29 0.40 -17.35 5.85
C PRO A 29 -0.60 -16.95 4.77
N LYS A 30 -0.44 -17.50 3.56
CA LYS A 30 -1.28 -17.16 2.41
C LYS A 30 -2.32 -18.23 2.12
N PRO A 31 -3.54 -17.86 1.71
CA PRO A 31 -4.52 -18.83 1.26
C PRO A 31 -4.13 -19.36 -0.12
N ASN A 32 -4.64 -20.53 -0.48
CA ASN A 32 -4.25 -21.22 -1.72
C ASN A 32 -4.93 -20.67 -2.99
N ASN A 33 -5.88 -19.75 -2.86
CA ASN A 33 -6.68 -19.20 -3.95
C ASN A 33 -6.13 -17.86 -4.51
N LEU A 34 -4.83 -17.63 -4.36
CA LEU A 34 -4.18 -16.44 -4.91
C LEU A 34 -3.78 -16.67 -6.36
N GLU A 35 -3.95 -15.63 -7.18
CA GLU A 35 -3.37 -15.61 -8.50
C GLU A 35 -1.85 -15.37 -8.43
N PRO A 36 -1.08 -15.84 -9.42
CA PRO A 36 0.33 -15.49 -9.54
C PRO A 36 0.53 -13.96 -9.54
N TRP A 37 1.61 -13.49 -8.90
CA TRP A 37 1.89 -12.07 -8.73
C TRP A 37 1.97 -11.32 -10.07
N GLU A 38 2.69 -11.91 -11.04
CA GLU A 38 2.91 -11.36 -12.38
C GLU A 38 1.74 -11.54 -13.35
N SER A 39 0.65 -12.22 -12.97
CA SER A 39 -0.47 -12.40 -13.88
C SER A 39 -1.31 -11.11 -13.98
N PRO A 40 -1.93 -10.83 -15.14
CA PRO A 40 -2.81 -9.66 -15.29
C PRO A 40 -3.90 -9.62 -14.21
N PRO A 41 -4.33 -8.42 -13.78
CA PRO A 41 -5.37 -8.29 -12.77
C PRO A 41 -6.72 -8.76 -13.33
N THR A 42 -7.44 -9.54 -12.54
CA THR A 42 -8.84 -9.89 -12.81
C THR A 42 -9.76 -9.16 -11.82
N LEU A 43 -11.07 -9.15 -12.09
CA LEU A 43 -12.06 -8.49 -11.22
C LEU A 43 -12.15 -9.12 -9.82
N TYR A 44 -11.84 -10.40 -9.70
CA TYR A 44 -12.02 -11.18 -8.46
C TYR A 44 -10.72 -11.83 -7.96
N GLY A 45 -9.60 -11.62 -8.65
CA GLY A 45 -8.31 -12.21 -8.33
C GLY A 45 -7.59 -11.47 -7.22
N PHE A 46 -7.13 -12.20 -6.21
CA PHE A 46 -6.24 -11.69 -5.16
C PHE A 46 -4.79 -12.04 -5.45
N LYS A 47 -3.86 -11.12 -5.19
CA LYS A 47 -2.41 -11.40 -5.27
C LYS A 47 -1.78 -11.65 -3.90
N GLY A 48 -2.50 -11.33 -2.83
CA GLY A 48 -2.13 -11.68 -1.46
C GLY A 48 -1.18 -10.69 -0.80
N GLY A 49 -1.11 -9.45 -1.29
CA GLY A 49 -0.44 -8.37 -0.60
C GLY A 49 -1.08 -8.05 0.74
N ASP A 50 -0.29 -7.53 1.67
CA ASP A 50 -0.65 -7.42 3.08
C ASP A 50 0.07 -6.26 3.78
N LEU A 51 -0.38 -5.92 4.99
CA LEU A 51 0.16 -4.79 5.74
C LEU A 51 1.60 -5.01 6.24
N LEU A 52 2.05 -6.26 6.46
CA LEU A 52 3.45 -6.51 6.77
C LEU A 52 4.33 -6.32 5.53
N GLY A 53 3.82 -6.64 4.35
CA GLY A 53 4.48 -6.31 3.08
C GLY A 53 4.61 -4.80 2.90
N VAL A 54 3.58 -4.01 3.27
CA VAL A 54 3.67 -2.55 3.28
C VAL A 54 4.75 -2.06 4.24
N LEU A 55 4.78 -2.60 5.47
CA LEU A 55 5.79 -2.29 6.48
C LEU A 55 7.21 -2.54 5.96
N GLU A 56 7.44 -3.67 5.30
CA GLU A 56 8.73 -4.07 4.73
C GLU A 56 9.18 -3.18 3.55
N ARG A 57 8.31 -2.28 3.06
CA ARG A 57 8.60 -1.33 1.98
C ARG A 57 8.53 0.13 2.42
N LEU A 58 8.48 0.42 3.73
CA LEU A 58 8.49 1.81 4.20
C LEU A 58 9.77 2.55 3.79
N ASP A 59 10.93 1.88 3.75
CA ASP A 59 12.18 2.50 3.28
C ASP A 59 12.06 2.99 1.83
N TYR A 60 11.41 2.22 0.95
CA TYR A 60 11.13 2.65 -0.43
C TYR A 60 10.24 3.90 -0.47
N LEU A 61 9.21 3.97 0.37
CA LEU A 61 8.30 5.13 0.43
C LEU A 61 9.01 6.35 0.99
N GLN A 62 9.87 6.16 2.00
CA GLN A 62 10.69 7.22 2.55
C GLN A 62 11.70 7.75 1.53
N ASP A 63 12.38 6.87 0.79
CA ASP A 63 13.32 7.25 -0.27
C ASP A 63 12.61 7.97 -1.43
N LEU A 64 11.37 7.60 -1.73
CA LEU A 64 10.53 8.30 -2.71
C LEU A 64 10.16 9.73 -2.25
N GLY A 65 10.20 10.00 -0.94
CA GLY A 65 9.92 11.32 -0.35
C GLY A 65 8.45 11.57 -0.03
N VAL A 66 7.62 10.52 0.04
CA VAL A 66 6.22 10.66 0.45
C VAL A 66 6.13 10.77 1.97
N ASN A 67 5.18 11.55 2.48
CA ASN A 67 5.05 11.82 3.92
C ASN A 67 3.64 11.50 4.47
N ALA A 68 2.75 11.00 3.61
CA ALA A 68 1.43 10.50 3.98
C ALA A 68 1.05 9.29 3.11
N ILE A 69 0.35 8.33 3.69
CA ILE A 69 -0.19 7.13 3.02
C ILE A 69 -1.71 7.13 3.19
#